data_AF-A0A8T3LK48-F1
#
_entry.id   AF-A0A8T3LK48-F1
#
_cell.length_a   1.000
_cell.length_b   1.000
_cell.length_c   1.000
_cell.angle_alpha   90.00
_cell.angle_beta   90.00
_cell.angle_gamma   90.00
#
_symmetry.space_group_name_H-M   'P 1'
#
loop_
_entity.id
_entity.type
_entity.pdbx_description
1 polymer ?
#
loop_
_entity_poly.entity_id
_entity_poly.type
_entity_poly.pdbx_seq_one_letter_code
_entity_poly.pdbx_strand_id
1 'polypeptide(L)'
;ITGECGVEDGVGDLVGHLVGMARHGGGAFSGKDPSKVDRSAAYAARWVAKNVVAAGLADRFEIELSYAIGIARPLSISIETYGTGKLDDRRILELISAHFDLRPAAIIDALQLRRPIYRQTAAYGHFGRPDLDLPWERTDRAEALASDAGLVAPESERETAAV
;
A
#
# COMPACT_ATOMS: atom_id res chain seq x y z
N ILE A 1 -9.33 -7.03 -19.77
CA ILE A 1 -9.08 -5.75 -19.08
C ILE A 1 -7.97 -6.03 -18.09
N THR A 2 -6.76 -5.57 -18.41
CA THR A 2 -5.67 -5.43 -17.45
C THR A 2 -6.00 -4.23 -16.58
N GLY A 3 -6.10 -4.44 -15.26
CA GLY A 3 -6.24 -3.34 -14.30
C GLY A 3 -4.87 -3.02 -13.74
N GLU A 4 -4.37 -1.82 -14.01
CA GLU A 4 -3.11 -1.31 -13.47
C GLU A 4 -3.44 -0.35 -12.31
N CYS A 5 -2.67 -0.41 -11.22
CA CYS A 5 -2.78 0.59 -10.17
C CYS A 5 -1.40 0.94 -9.63
N GLY A 6 -0.95 2.17 -9.89
CA GLY A 6 0.20 2.79 -9.25
C GLY A 6 -0.23 3.58 -8.01
N VAL A 7 0.50 3.43 -6.90
CA VAL A 7 0.37 4.29 -5.72
C VAL A 7 1.76 4.69 -5.24
N GLU A 8 1.94 5.97 -4.94
CA GLU A 8 3.17 6.56 -4.42
C GLU A 8 3.01 6.96 -2.94
N ASP A 9 4.08 6.84 -2.14
CA ASP A 9 4.14 7.35 -0.75
C ASP A 9 5.53 7.91 -0.40
N GLY A 10 5.62 8.81 0.61
CA GLY A 10 6.90 9.38 1.08
C GLY A 10 6.90 10.06 2.46
N VAL A 11 8.09 10.26 3.04
CA VAL A 11 8.27 10.81 4.41
C VAL A 11 8.06 12.34 4.43
N GLY A 12 6.99 12.79 5.07
CA GLY A 12 6.72 14.22 5.34
C GLY A 12 5.37 14.77 4.89
N ASP A 13 4.54 13.98 4.20
CA ASP A 13 3.35 14.52 3.53
C ASP A 13 2.10 14.55 4.43
N LEU A 14 1.88 15.73 5.02
CA LEU A 14 0.64 16.12 5.66
C LEU A 14 -0.43 16.42 4.59
N VAL A 15 -1.52 15.65 4.59
CA VAL A 15 -2.85 16.00 4.04
C VAL A 15 -2.87 16.47 2.57
N GLY A 16 -3.20 15.53 1.66
CA GLY A 16 -4.06 15.85 0.51
C GLY A 16 -3.46 16.23 -0.85
N HIS A 17 -2.16 16.04 -1.12
CA HIS A 17 -1.56 16.53 -2.39
C HIS A 17 -1.30 15.53 -3.52
N LEU A 18 -1.53 14.21 -3.39
CA LEU A 18 -1.15 13.25 -4.44
C LEU A 18 -2.28 12.85 -5.41
N VAL A 19 -3.23 13.76 -5.68
CA VAL A 19 -4.06 13.64 -6.89
C VAL A 19 -3.19 14.04 -8.09
N GLY A 20 -2.36 13.12 -8.59
CA GLY A 20 -1.70 13.27 -9.90
C GLY A 20 -0.21 12.92 -10.02
N MET A 21 0.48 12.51 -8.95
CA MET A 21 1.90 12.12 -9.03
C MET A 21 2.12 10.63 -9.31
N ALA A 22 1.27 9.76 -8.76
CA ALA A 22 1.32 8.33 -9.02
C ALA A 22 0.63 7.98 -10.34
N ARG A 23 1.19 7.00 -11.08
CA ARG A 23 0.55 6.47 -12.29
C ARG A 23 -0.81 5.85 -11.94
N HIS A 24 -1.88 6.28 -12.62
CA HIS A 24 -3.22 5.73 -12.42
C HIS A 24 -3.63 4.86 -13.61
N GLY A 25 -3.89 3.57 -13.39
CA GLY A 25 -4.36 2.67 -14.47
C GLY A 25 -5.85 2.78 -14.81
N GLY A 26 -6.50 3.88 -14.43
CA GLY A 26 -7.84 4.28 -14.93
C GLY A 26 -9.04 3.66 -14.20
N GLY A 27 -8.83 2.85 -13.18
CA GLY A 27 -9.90 2.19 -12.42
C GLY A 27 -10.60 3.10 -11.42
N ALA A 28 -11.89 3.40 -11.61
CA ALA A 28 -12.70 4.10 -10.61
C ALA A 28 -12.89 3.27 -9.33
N PHE A 29 -12.93 3.90 -8.15
CA PHE A 29 -13.09 3.21 -6.87
C PHE A 29 -14.55 3.08 -6.43
N SER A 30 -15.32 4.17 -6.39
CA SER A 30 -16.67 4.24 -5.82
C SER A 30 -17.68 3.34 -6.54
N GLY A 31 -18.63 2.76 -5.79
CA GLY A 31 -19.70 1.90 -6.32
C GLY A 31 -19.30 0.46 -6.64
N LYS A 32 -18.00 0.14 -6.69
CA LYS A 32 -17.51 -1.24 -6.87
C LYS A 32 -17.55 -2.05 -5.58
N ASP A 33 -17.67 -3.37 -5.68
CA ASP A 33 -17.45 -4.27 -4.54
C ASP A 33 -15.95 -4.64 -4.45
N PRO A 34 -15.45 -5.12 -3.30
CA PRO A 34 -14.02 -5.36 -3.12
C PRO A 34 -13.45 -6.51 -3.96
N SER A 35 -14.27 -7.33 -4.65
CA SER A 35 -13.75 -8.29 -5.65
C SER A 35 -13.22 -7.60 -6.91
N LYS A 36 -13.56 -6.32 -7.14
CA LYS A 36 -13.02 -5.55 -8.25
C LYS A 36 -11.62 -5.07 -7.91
N VAL A 37 -10.65 -5.65 -8.62
CA VAL A 37 -9.22 -5.38 -8.42
C VAL A 37 -8.87 -3.91 -8.54
N ASP A 38 -9.61 -3.13 -9.34
CA ASP A 38 -9.46 -1.67 -9.41
C ASP A 38 -9.48 -0.99 -8.04
N ARG A 39 -10.30 -1.48 -7.10
CA ARG A 39 -10.36 -0.97 -5.74
C ARG A 39 -9.40 -1.72 -4.82
N SER A 40 -9.51 -3.04 -4.76
CA SER A 40 -8.78 -3.82 -3.76
C SER A 40 -7.27 -3.75 -3.99
N ALA A 41 -6.82 -3.83 -5.25
CA ALA A 41 -5.39 -3.71 -5.57
C ALA A 41 -4.87 -2.29 -5.34
N ALA A 42 -5.67 -1.25 -5.56
CA ALA A 42 -5.28 0.11 -5.22
C ALA A 42 -5.05 0.30 -3.72
N TYR A 43 -5.95 -0.25 -2.90
CA TYR A 43 -5.78 -0.22 -1.44
C TYR A 43 -4.60 -1.07 -0.98
N ALA A 44 -4.37 -2.22 -1.61
CA ALA A 44 -3.19 -3.04 -1.34
C ALA A 44 -1.89 -2.32 -1.73
N ALA A 45 -1.85 -1.67 -2.89
CA ALA A 45 -0.71 -0.89 -3.35
C ALA A 45 -0.38 0.24 -2.36
N ARG A 46 -1.39 0.99 -1.89
CA ARG A 46 -1.21 1.98 -0.82
C ARG A 46 -0.66 1.35 0.47
N TRP A 47 -1.25 0.25 0.91
CA TRP A 47 -0.84 -0.44 2.12
C TRP A 47 0.61 -0.92 2.05
N VAL A 48 1.03 -1.48 0.91
CA VAL A 48 2.43 -1.86 0.67
C VAL A 48 3.34 -0.64 0.70
N ALA A 49 3.02 0.39 -0.08
CA ALA A 49 3.86 1.58 -0.18
C ALA A 49 4.09 2.25 1.17
N LYS A 50 3.02 2.41 1.95
CA LYS A 50 3.09 3.00 3.28
C LYS A 50 3.93 2.19 4.25
N ASN A 51 3.83 0.86 4.20
CA ASN A 51 4.64 -0.02 5.05
C ASN A 51 6.12 -0.05 4.62
N VAL A 52 6.41 0.05 3.32
CA VAL A 52 7.80 0.14 2.82
C VAL A 52 8.47 1.44 3.28
N VAL A 53 7.75 2.57 3.17
CA VAL A 53 8.25 3.87 3.64
C VAL A 53 8.37 3.89 5.18
N ALA A 54 7.36 3.40 5.89
CA ALA A 54 7.40 3.32 7.36
C ALA A 54 8.47 2.35 7.90
N ALA A 55 8.80 1.29 7.16
CA ALA A 55 9.93 0.40 7.46
C ALA A 55 11.29 1.08 7.22
N GLY A 56 11.29 2.27 6.60
CA GLY A 56 12.48 3.00 6.23
C GLY A 56 13.26 2.33 5.09
N LEU A 57 12.60 1.52 4.24
CA LEU A 57 13.24 0.89 3.08
C LEU A 57 13.50 1.89 1.95
N ALA A 58 12.67 2.93 1.85
CA ALA A 58 12.82 4.04 0.92
C ALA A 58 12.12 5.28 1.50
N ASP A 59 12.58 6.47 1.12
CA ASP A 59 11.92 7.73 1.51
C ASP A 59 10.78 8.10 0.56
N ARG A 60 10.81 7.57 -0.67
CA ARG A 60 9.78 7.69 -1.70
C ARG A 60 9.62 6.35 -2.41
N PHE A 61 8.39 5.90 -2.60
CA PHE A 61 8.13 4.57 -3.17
C PHE A 61 6.86 4.55 -4.01
N GLU A 62 6.94 4.02 -5.23
CA GLU A 62 5.80 3.70 -6.09
C GLU A 62 5.73 2.17 -6.33
N ILE A 63 4.52 1.62 -6.32
CA ILE A 63 4.24 0.23 -6.73
C ILE A 63 3.09 0.18 -7.73
N GLU A 64 3.28 -0.59 -8.78
CA GLU A 64 2.27 -0.88 -9.81
C GLU A 64 1.92 -2.37 -9.82
N LEU A 65 0.62 -2.68 -9.79
CA LEU A 65 0.09 -4.04 -9.85
C LEU A 65 -0.77 -4.21 -11.10
N SER A 66 -0.53 -5.29 -11.85
CA SER A 66 -1.37 -5.66 -13.00
C SER A 66 -2.04 -7.02 -12.80
N TYR A 67 -3.30 -7.15 -13.23
CA TYR A 67 -4.07 -8.40 -13.14
C TYR A 67 -4.75 -8.73 -14.46
N ALA A 68 -4.90 -10.02 -14.74
CA ALA A 68 -5.82 -10.52 -15.75
C ALA A 68 -7.07 -11.13 -15.10
N ILE A 69 -8.20 -10.97 -15.79
CA ILE A 69 -9.49 -11.52 -15.34
C ILE A 69 -9.37 -13.03 -15.13
N GLY A 70 -9.78 -13.52 -13.96
CA GLY A 70 -9.75 -14.93 -13.61
C GLY A 70 -8.41 -15.46 -13.09
N ILE A 71 -7.36 -14.63 -13.06
CA ILE A 71 -6.05 -15.00 -12.52
C ILE A 71 -5.91 -14.40 -11.11
N ALA A 72 -5.65 -15.27 -10.14
CA ALA A 72 -5.58 -14.86 -8.74
C ALA A 72 -4.30 -14.09 -8.40
N ARG A 73 -3.16 -14.45 -8.99
CA ARG A 73 -1.90 -13.74 -8.75
C ARG A 73 -1.76 -12.53 -9.70
N PRO A 74 -1.10 -11.45 -9.27
CA PRO A 74 -0.71 -10.38 -10.17
C PRO A 74 0.11 -10.93 -11.35
N LEU A 75 -0.11 -10.40 -12.54
CA LEU A 75 0.71 -10.70 -13.72
C LEU A 75 2.08 -10.01 -13.61
N SER A 76 2.08 -8.78 -13.11
CA SER A 76 3.31 -8.03 -12.81
C SER A 76 3.16 -7.26 -11.49
N ILE A 77 4.30 -7.11 -10.83
CA ILE A 77 4.51 -6.19 -9.71
C ILE A 77 5.74 -5.38 -10.10
N SER A 78 5.57 -4.08 -10.32
CA SER A 78 6.67 -3.15 -10.61
C SER A 78 6.82 -2.20 -9.44
N ILE A 79 8.06 -1.84 -9.11
CA ILE A 79 8.34 -0.88 -8.03
C ILE A 79 9.34 0.17 -8.51
N GLU A 80 9.30 1.34 -7.89
CA GLU A 80 10.24 2.45 -8.13
C GLU A 80 10.52 3.15 -6.80
N THR A 81 11.79 3.28 -6.44
CA THR A 81 12.22 3.94 -5.19
C THR A 81 12.73 5.36 -5.42
N TYR A 82 12.77 5.82 -6.68
CA TYR A 82 13.25 7.14 -7.10
C TYR A 82 14.65 7.48 -6.58
N GLY A 83 15.50 6.46 -6.44
CA GLY A 83 16.86 6.59 -5.91
C GLY A 83 16.94 6.80 -4.39
N THR A 84 15.84 6.66 -3.67
CA THR A 84 15.78 6.77 -2.19
C THR A 84 15.81 5.42 -1.48
N GLY A 85 15.89 4.32 -2.23
CA GLY A 85 15.96 2.97 -1.68
C GLY A 85 17.24 2.73 -0.88
N LYS A 86 17.10 2.17 0.32
CA LYS A 86 18.24 1.72 1.15
C LYS A 86 18.75 0.34 0.74
N LEU A 87 17.96 -0.39 -0.04
CA LEU A 87 18.26 -1.69 -0.60
C LEU A 87 17.97 -1.66 -2.10
N ASP A 88 18.55 -2.60 -2.86
CA ASP A 88 18.20 -2.81 -4.26
C ASP A 88 16.69 -3.08 -4.42
N ASP A 89 16.09 -2.53 -5.46
CA ASP A 89 14.66 -2.73 -5.77
C ASP A 89 14.28 -4.22 -5.84
N ARG A 90 15.18 -5.07 -6.35
CA ARG A 90 14.96 -6.53 -6.36
C ARG A 90 14.78 -7.10 -4.96
N ARG A 91 15.59 -6.64 -4.00
CA ARG A 91 15.50 -7.08 -2.61
C ARG A 91 14.24 -6.55 -1.93
N ILE A 92 13.86 -5.31 -2.22
CA ILE A 92 12.59 -4.74 -1.73
C ILE A 92 11.41 -5.54 -2.28
N LEU A 93 11.43 -5.92 -3.56
CA LEU A 93 10.38 -6.73 -4.19
C LEU A 93 10.27 -8.13 -3.56
N GLU A 94 11.39 -8.76 -3.21
CA GLU A 94 11.41 -10.04 -2.47
C GLU A 94 10.74 -9.90 -1.10
N LEU A 95 11.08 -8.85 -0.36
CA LEU A 95 10.46 -8.56 0.95
C LEU A 95 8.96 -8.32 0.82
N ILE A 96 8.53 -7.54 -0.18
CA ILE A 96 7.11 -7.32 -0.47
C ILE A 96 6.42 -8.67 -0.75
N SER A 97 7.02 -9.51 -1.58
CA SER A 97 6.45 -10.81 -1.95
C SER A 97 6.37 -11.80 -0.77
N ALA A 98 7.26 -11.66 0.22
CA ALA A 98 7.27 -12.49 1.43
C ALA A 98 6.23 -12.04 2.46
N HIS A 99 5.97 -10.73 2.57
CA HIS A 99 5.10 -10.15 3.60
C HIS A 99 3.67 -9.85 3.14
N PHE A 100 3.46 -9.71 1.83
CA PHE A 100 2.17 -9.32 1.26
C PHE A 100 1.65 -10.35 0.27
N ASP A 101 0.51 -10.98 0.61
CA ASP A 101 -0.23 -11.80 -0.33
C ASP A 101 -1.17 -10.92 -1.17
N LEU A 102 -0.71 -10.57 -2.37
CA LEU A 102 -1.41 -9.68 -3.29
C LEU A 102 -2.47 -10.40 -4.15
N ARG A 103 -2.92 -11.60 -3.77
CA ARG A 103 -4.09 -12.21 -4.41
C ARG A 103 -5.37 -11.46 -3.97
N PRO A 104 -6.36 -11.23 -4.85
CA PRO A 104 -7.56 -10.46 -4.49
C PRO A 104 -8.27 -10.96 -3.23
N ALA A 105 -8.41 -12.28 -3.05
CA ALA A 105 -9.03 -12.85 -1.85
C ALA A 105 -8.21 -12.54 -0.58
N ALA A 106 -6.89 -12.70 -0.64
CA ALA A 106 -6.01 -12.43 0.48
C ALA A 106 -5.96 -10.94 0.85
N ILE A 107 -6.00 -10.05 -0.14
CA ILE A 107 -6.12 -8.60 0.07
C ILE A 107 -7.42 -8.27 0.82
N ILE A 108 -8.54 -8.83 0.36
CA ILE A 108 -9.86 -8.61 0.96
C ILE A 108 -9.87 -9.04 2.43
N ASP A 109 -9.25 -10.19 2.72
CA ASP A 109 -9.19 -10.75 4.06
C ASP A 109 -8.21 -9.97 4.95
N ALA A 110 -7.01 -9.65 4.47
CA ALA A 110 -6.00 -8.89 5.22
C ALA A 110 -6.53 -7.49 5.61
N LEU A 111 -7.15 -6.79 4.66
CA LEU A 111 -7.67 -5.44 4.88
C LEU A 111 -9.13 -5.44 5.39
N GLN A 112 -9.73 -6.61 5.62
CA GLN A 112 -11.11 -6.75 6.10
C GLN A 112 -12.09 -5.91 5.28
N LEU A 113 -12.03 -6.01 3.95
CA LEU A 113 -12.76 -5.12 3.04
C LEU A 113 -14.26 -5.43 2.95
N ARG A 114 -14.73 -6.59 3.43
CA ARG A 114 -16.16 -6.95 3.43
C ARG A 114 -16.93 -6.27 4.57
N ARG A 115 -16.80 -4.95 4.67
CA ARG A 115 -17.44 -4.09 5.68
C ARG A 115 -17.96 -2.81 5.05
N PRO A 116 -18.98 -2.15 5.62
CA PRO A 116 -19.54 -0.91 5.07
C PRO A 116 -18.67 0.33 5.39
N ILE A 117 -17.40 0.32 4.99
CA ILE A 117 -16.39 1.34 5.34
C ILE A 117 -16.08 2.36 4.23
N TYR A 118 -16.79 2.29 3.09
CA TYR A 118 -16.44 3.05 1.88
C TYR A 118 -17.09 4.43 1.76
N ARG A 119 -18.20 4.68 2.47
CA ARG A 119 -18.95 5.94 2.34
C ARG A 119 -18.11 7.15 2.76
N GLN A 120 -17.33 7.01 3.82
CA GLN A 120 -16.44 8.05 4.35
C GLN A 120 -15.33 8.46 3.38
N THR A 121 -14.95 7.57 2.44
CA THR A 121 -13.89 7.82 1.46
C THR A 121 -14.41 8.36 0.13
N ALA A 122 -15.72 8.47 -0.04
CA ALA A 122 -16.33 8.94 -1.30
C ALA A 122 -16.09 10.45 -1.54
N ALA A 123 -15.71 11.19 -0.49
CA ALA A 123 -15.33 12.59 -0.55
C ALA A 123 -13.99 12.79 0.18
N TYR A 124 -13.21 13.78 -0.28
CA TYR A 124 -11.90 14.13 0.28
C TYR A 124 -10.85 13.00 0.21
N GLY A 125 -10.98 12.11 -0.78
CA GLY A 125 -9.96 11.11 -1.10
C GLY A 125 -10.02 9.82 -0.30
N HIS A 126 -9.40 8.77 -0.85
CA HIS A 126 -9.31 7.44 -0.25
C HIS A 126 -8.03 7.20 0.57
N PHE A 127 -7.03 8.06 0.43
CA PHE A 127 -5.68 7.90 0.98
C PHE A 127 -5.24 9.11 1.79
N GLY A 128 -4.32 8.91 2.73
CA GLY A 128 -3.72 9.99 3.53
C GLY A 128 -4.73 10.69 4.44
N ARG A 129 -5.69 9.94 4.98
CA ARG A 129 -6.76 10.42 5.87
C ARG A 129 -6.52 9.98 7.31
N PRO A 130 -5.68 10.70 8.08
CA PRO A 130 -5.39 10.34 9.47
C PRO A 130 -6.60 10.48 10.40
N ASP A 131 -7.64 11.19 9.96
CA ASP A 131 -8.92 11.32 10.64
C ASP A 131 -9.83 10.08 10.53
N LEU A 132 -9.46 9.09 9.69
CA LEU A 132 -10.23 7.87 9.46
C LEU A 132 -9.40 6.62 9.80
N ASP A 133 -10.01 5.63 10.48
CA ASP A 133 -9.40 4.29 10.66
C ASP A 133 -9.60 3.45 9.39
N LEU A 134 -8.71 3.66 8.41
CA LEU A 134 -8.69 2.91 7.16
C LEU A 134 -7.63 1.80 7.23
N PRO A 135 -7.99 0.53 6.94
CA PRO A 135 -7.08 -0.59 7.12
C PRO A 135 -5.84 -0.52 6.20
N TRP A 136 -5.97 0.06 5.01
CA TRP A 136 -4.85 0.25 4.07
C TRP A 136 -3.92 1.42 4.42
N GLU A 137 -4.28 2.23 5.44
CA GLU A 137 -3.42 3.29 5.96
C GLU A 137 -2.61 2.83 7.19
N ARG A 138 -2.71 1.56 7.59
CA ARG A 138 -1.96 1.00 8.73
C ARG A 138 -0.53 0.62 8.32
N THR A 139 0.41 0.74 9.26
CA THR A 139 1.83 0.40 9.11
C THR A 139 2.19 -0.88 9.88
N ASP A 140 1.27 -1.85 9.92
CA ASP A 140 1.35 -3.09 10.69
C ASP A 140 2.41 -4.10 10.20
N ARG A 141 2.97 -3.88 9.01
CA ARG A 141 4.04 -4.70 8.41
C ARG A 141 5.40 -4.02 8.45
N ALA A 142 5.47 -2.75 8.84
CA ALA A 142 6.70 -1.97 8.78
C ALA A 142 7.83 -2.56 9.64
N GLU A 143 7.52 -2.97 10.86
CA GLU A 143 8.51 -3.56 11.78
C GLU A 143 9.07 -4.89 11.25
N ALA A 144 8.18 -5.77 10.77
CA ALA A 144 8.57 -7.06 10.20
C ALA A 144 9.43 -6.88 8.94
N LEU A 145 9.07 -5.93 8.07
CA LEU A 145 9.85 -5.57 6.90
C LEU A 145 11.24 -5.03 7.26
N ALA A 146 11.33 -4.11 8.23
CA ALA A 146 12.60 -3.54 8.67
C ALA A 146 13.51 -4.63 9.26
N SER A 147 12.95 -5.51 10.09
CA SER A 147 13.68 -6.66 10.67
C SER A 147 14.26 -7.58 9.59
N ASP A 148 13.46 -8.01 8.62
CA ASP A 148 13.91 -8.91 7.54
C ASP A 148 14.86 -8.23 6.53
N ALA A 149 14.81 -6.90 6.48
CA ALA A 149 15.75 -6.07 5.74
C ALA A 149 17.09 -5.86 6.47
N GLY A 150 17.19 -6.25 7.75
CA GLY A 150 18.36 -5.97 8.58
C GLY A 150 18.49 -4.48 8.96
N LEU A 151 17.39 -3.72 8.85
CA LEU A 151 17.31 -2.34 9.30
C LEU A 151 16.82 -2.31 10.75
N VAL A 152 17.43 -1.45 11.58
CA VAL A 152 16.87 -1.16 12.90
C VAL A 152 15.56 -0.40 12.65
N ALA A 153 14.43 -0.94 13.13
CA ALA A 153 13.12 -0.32 12.95
C ALA A 153 13.15 1.14 13.44
N PRO A 154 12.54 2.09 12.70
CA PRO A 154 12.52 3.48 13.13
C PRO A 154 11.78 3.62 14.47
N GLU A 155 12.37 4.43 15.35
CA GLU A 155 11.96 4.65 16.74
C GLU A 155 10.74 5.58 16.81
N SER A 156 9.58 5.16 16.32
CA SER A 156 8.31 5.85 16.54
C SER A 156 7.35 4.95 17.32
N GLU A 157 7.02 5.38 18.55
CA GLU A 157 6.06 4.80 19.52
C GLU A 157 6.58 3.73 20.50
N ARG A 158 7.76 3.94 21.13
CA ARG A 158 8.09 3.27 22.42
C ARG A 158 7.49 3.96 23.66
N GLU A 159 6.58 4.92 23.49
CA GLU A 159 5.98 5.67 24.60
C GLU A 159 4.46 5.47 24.70
N THR A 160 4.00 4.23 24.92
CA THR A 160 2.67 3.99 25.53
C THR A 160 2.62 2.68 26.35
N ALA A 161 3.75 2.26 26.92
CA ALA A 161 3.80 1.16 27.88
C ALA A 161 4.74 1.51 29.05
N ALA A 162 4.58 2.71 29.60
CA ALA A 162 5.21 3.13 30.85
C ALA A 162 4.42 4.28 31.50
N VAL A 163 3.11 4.10 31.70
CA VAL A 163 2.30 4.84 32.69
C VAL A 163 1.31 3.87 33.31
#